data_AF-A0A552AWL9-F1
#
_entry.id   AF-A0A552AWL9-F1
#
_cell.length_a   1.000
_cell.length_b   1.000
_cell.length_c   1.000
_cell.angle_alpha   90.00
_cell.angle_beta   90.00
_cell.angle_gamma   90.00
#
_symmetry.space_group_name_H-M   'P 1'
#
loop_
_entity.id
_entity.type
_entity.pdbx_description
1 polymer ?
#
loop_
_entity_poly.entity_id
_entity_poly.type
_entity_poly.pdbx_seq_one_letter_code
_entity_poly.pdbx_strand_id
1 'polypeptide(L)' 'MTKKTDQQAEFHQLSLPLYLGQPFMDVKKKVRNHEARIELDKIQSSGLNLQRLINSGSIQSSEARLQIRGFLKVLGIE' A
#
# COMPACT_ATOMS: atom_id res chain seq x y z
N MET A 1 -11.51 43.28 -26.56
CA MET A 1 -10.34 42.62 -25.93
C MET A 1 -10.87 41.64 -24.89
N THR A 2 -11.00 40.36 -25.25
CA THR A 2 -11.52 39.29 -24.38
C THR A 2 -10.37 38.69 -23.57
N LYS A 3 -10.38 38.92 -22.24
CA LYS A 3 -9.47 38.25 -21.31
C LYS A 3 -9.97 36.81 -21.12
N LYS A 4 -9.22 35.82 -21.63
CA LYS A 4 -9.39 34.42 -21.28
C LYS A 4 -8.66 34.19 -19.96
N THR A 5 -9.42 33.96 -18.89
CA THR A 5 -8.87 33.52 -17.61
C THR A 5 -8.78 32.01 -17.68
N ASP A 6 -7.62 31.50 -18.05
CA ASP A 6 -7.32 30.07 -17.97
C ASP A 6 -7.20 29.72 -16.48
N GLN A 7 -8.31 29.27 -15.88
CA GLN A 7 -8.29 28.67 -14.55
C GLN A 7 -7.61 27.31 -14.68
N GLN A 8 -6.29 27.28 -14.43
CA GLN A 8 -5.57 26.04 -14.20
C GLN A 8 -6.23 25.32 -13.03
N ALA A 9 -6.81 24.16 -13.31
CA ALA A 9 -7.34 23.28 -12.28
C ALA A 9 -6.20 22.93 -11.33
N GLU A 10 -6.39 23.21 -10.03
CA GLU A 10 -5.47 22.78 -9.00
C GLU A 10 -5.40 21.25 -9.02
N PHE A 11 -4.26 20.72 -9.44
CA PHE A 11 -3.93 19.31 -9.23
C PHE A 11 -3.77 19.10 -7.73
N HIS A 12 -4.86 18.75 -7.04
CA HIS A 12 -4.77 18.21 -5.70
C HIS A 12 -4.13 16.83 -5.81
N GLN A 13 -2.81 16.81 -5.68
CA GLN A 13 -2.06 15.58 -5.49
C GLN A 13 -2.63 14.93 -4.23
N LEU A 14 -3.39 13.84 -4.40
CA LEU A 14 -3.88 13.03 -3.29
C LEU A 14 -2.66 12.46 -2.59
N SER A 15 -2.16 13.17 -1.59
CA SER A 15 -1.17 12.64 -0.66
C SER A 15 -1.87 11.52 0.10
N LEU A 16 -1.67 10.28 -0.34
CA LEU A 16 -1.98 9.11 0.48
C LEU A 16 -1.30 9.35 1.83
N PRO A 17 -2.03 9.38 2.96
CA PRO A 17 -1.38 9.54 4.25
C PRO A 17 -0.41 8.38 4.40
N LEU A 18 0.89 8.70 4.35
CA LEU A 18 1.94 7.80 4.79
C LEU A 18 1.67 7.60 6.28
N TYR A 19 0.97 6.51 6.60
CA TYR A 19 0.56 6.16 7.95
C TYR A 19 1.83 5.98 8.80
N LEU A 20 2.23 7.05 9.49
CA LEU A 20 3.43 7.13 10.34
C LEU A 20 3.22 6.53 11.75
N GLY A 21 2.14 5.77 11.98
CA GLY A 21 1.72 5.42 13.34
C GLY A 21 2.14 4.05 13.84
N GLN A 22 1.98 3.00 13.02
CA GLN A 22 2.29 1.61 13.37
C GLN A 22 2.02 0.75 12.12
N PRO A 23 2.81 -0.30 11.86
CA PRO A 23 2.52 -1.24 10.79
C PRO A 23 1.12 -1.85 10.92
N PHE A 24 0.39 -2.03 9.82
CA PHE A 24 -1.00 -2.49 9.87
C PHE A 24 -1.15 -3.85 10.57
N MET A 25 -0.18 -4.75 10.40
CA MET A 25 -0.19 -6.05 11.09
C MET A 25 0.02 -5.94 12.61
N ASP A 26 0.58 -4.84 13.12
CA ASP A 26 0.61 -4.55 14.56
C ASP A 26 -0.76 -4.09 15.07
N VAL A 27 -1.66 -3.64 14.21
CA VAL A 27 -3.04 -3.32 14.61
C VAL A 27 -3.92 -4.57 14.61
N LYS A 28 -3.55 -5.62 13.86
CA LYS A 28 -4.25 -6.93 13.82
C LYS A 28 -4.51 -7.52 15.21
N LYS A 29 -3.59 -7.36 16.16
CA LYS A 29 -3.74 -7.83 17.56
C LYS A 29 -4.91 -7.18 18.32
N LYS A 30 -5.44 -6.05 17.83
CA LYS A 30 -6.60 -5.36 18.41
C LYS A 30 -7.93 -5.87 17.82
N VAL A 31 -7.91 -6.64 16.75
CA VAL A 31 -9.10 -7.21 16.11
C VAL A 31 -9.59 -8.41 16.94
N ARG A 32 -10.79 -8.29 17.51
CA ARG A 32 -11.37 -9.35 18.36
C ARG A 32 -12.15 -10.40 17.57
N ASN A 33 -12.70 -10.02 16.41
CA ASN A 33 -13.46 -10.94 15.57
C ASN A 33 -12.50 -11.99 14.96
N HIS A 34 -12.84 -13.27 15.13
CA HIS A 34 -11.99 -14.38 14.71
C HIS A 34 -11.86 -14.49 13.19
N GLU A 35 -12.97 -14.38 12.46
CA GLU A 35 -12.98 -14.45 10.99
C GLU A 35 -12.15 -13.30 10.39
N ALA A 36 -12.29 -12.10 10.92
CA ALA A 36 -11.48 -10.96 10.51
C ALA A 36 -9.99 -11.20 10.76
N ARG A 37 -9.59 -11.85 11.87
CA ARG A 37 -8.18 -12.22 12.11
C ARG A 37 -7.67 -13.22 11.07
N ILE A 38 -8.48 -14.21 10.70
CA ILE A 38 -8.12 -15.19 9.66
C ILE A 38 -7.85 -14.49 8.33
N GLU A 39 -8.71 -13.57 7.91
CA GLU A 39 -8.51 -12.83 6.65
C GLU A 39 -7.25 -11.95 6.71
N LEU A 40 -6.97 -11.33 7.86
CA LEU A 40 -5.74 -10.57 8.07
C LEU A 40 -4.48 -11.45 8.02
N ASP A 41 -4.55 -12.67 8.56
CA ASP A 41 -3.46 -13.65 8.47
C ASP A 41 -3.20 -14.10 7.02
N LYS A 42 -4.26 -14.26 6.22
CA LYS A 42 -4.15 -14.54 4.77
C LYS A 42 -3.51 -13.39 4.00
N ILE A 43 -3.88 -12.15 4.32
CA ILE A 43 -3.27 -10.94 3.73
C ILE A 43 -1.77 -10.90 4.07
N GLN A 44 -1.40 -11.14 5.33
CA GLN A 44 0.01 -11.18 5.74
C GLN A 44 0.80 -12.26 4.99
N SER A 45 0.24 -13.46 4.89
CA SER A 45 0.86 -14.59 4.19
C SER A 45 1.03 -14.30 2.69
N SER A 46 0.02 -13.70 2.07
CA SER A 46 0.08 -13.25 0.67
C SER A 46 1.13 -12.16 0.47
N GLY A 47 1.25 -11.23 1.41
CA GLY A 47 2.29 -10.20 1.40
C GLY A 47 3.71 -10.80 1.43
N LEU A 48 3.96 -11.77 2.31
CA LEU A 48 5.25 -12.49 2.36
C LEU A 48 5.54 -13.24 1.04
N ASN A 49 4.51 -13.81 0.41
CA ASN A 49 4.66 -14.44 -0.90
C ASN A 49 5.05 -13.43 -1.98
N LEU A 50 4.40 -12.27 -2.01
CA LEU A 50 4.74 -11.19 -2.94
C LEU A 50 6.17 -10.69 -2.71
N GLN A 51 6.60 -10.55 -1.46
CA GLN A 51 7.98 -10.18 -1.14
C GLN A 51 8.99 -11.20 -1.70
N ARG A 52 8.71 -12.49 -1.56
CA ARG A 52 9.54 -13.56 -2.16
C ARG A 52 9.60 -13.46 -3.68
N LEU A 53 8.47 -13.20 -4.35
CA LEU A 53 8.41 -13.06 -5.81
C LEU A 53 9.14 -11.82 -6.34
N ILE A 54 9.18 -10.74 -5.56
CA ILE A 54 10.02 -9.58 -5.87
C ILE A 54 11.49 -9.95 -5.75
N ASN A 55 11.87 -10.59 -4.65
CA ASN A 55 13.27 -10.91 -4.35
C ASN A 55 13.85 -11.98 -5.28
N SER A 56 13.03 -12.89 -5.79
CA SER A 56 13.42 -13.85 -6.83
C SER A 56 13.53 -13.24 -8.23
N GLY A 57 13.13 -11.98 -8.41
CA GLY A 57 13.06 -11.34 -9.73
C GLY A 57 11.92 -11.84 -10.62
N SER A 58 10.97 -12.61 -10.07
CA SER A 58 9.82 -13.12 -10.82
C SER A 58 8.88 -12.00 -11.29
N ILE A 59 8.84 -10.88 -10.56
CA ILE A 59 8.13 -9.67 -10.99
C ILE A 59 9.11 -8.75 -11.70
N GLN A 60 9.10 -8.78 -13.04
CA GLN A 60 10.07 -8.06 -13.87
C GLN A 60 9.80 -6.54 -13.95
N SER A 61 8.53 -6.14 -13.98
CA SER A 61 8.14 -4.73 -14.06
C SER A 61 8.64 -3.93 -12.85
N SER A 62 9.41 -2.88 -13.10
CA SER A 62 9.89 -1.95 -12.06
C SER A 62 8.74 -1.23 -11.37
N GLU A 63 7.72 -0.82 -12.14
CA GLU A 63 6.52 -0.17 -11.60
C GLU A 63 5.74 -1.12 -10.69
N ALA A 64 5.50 -2.36 -11.12
CA ALA A 64 4.82 -3.35 -10.30
C ALA A 64 5.58 -3.63 -8.99
N ARG A 65 6.92 -3.75 -9.06
CA ARG A 65 7.75 -3.92 -7.86
C ARG A 65 7.60 -2.73 -6.91
N LEU A 66 7.63 -1.50 -7.40
CA LEU A 66 7.49 -0.29 -6.57
C LEU A 66 6.13 -0.25 -5.86
N GLN A 67 5.04 -0.50 -6.58
CA GLN A 67 3.69 -0.50 -6.00
C GLN A 67 3.54 -1.60 -4.94
N ILE A 68 4.03 -2.80 -5.23
CA ILE A 68 3.96 -3.91 -4.27
C ILE A 68 4.82 -3.63 -3.03
N ARG A 69 6.05 -3.09 -3.17
CA ARG A 69 6.86 -2.69 -2.00
C ARG A 69 6.15 -1.64 -1.15
N GLY A 70 5.47 -0.67 -1.78
CA GLY A 70 4.63 0.29 -1.07
C GLY A 70 3.53 -0.38 -0.25
N PHE A 71 2.82 -1.34 -0.85
CA PHE A 71 1.82 -2.15 -0.15
C PHE A 71 2.42 -2.96 1.02
N LEU A 72 3.58 -3.60 0.83
CA LEU A 72 4.25 -4.38 1.87
C LEU A 72 4.69 -3.52 3.07
N LYS A 73 5.10 -2.28 2.82
CA LYS A 73 5.41 -1.29 3.87
C LYS A 73 4.17 -0.94 4.70
N VAL A 74 3.03 -0.73 4.05
CA VAL A 74 1.75 -0.50 4.75
C VAL A 74 1.40 -1.69 5.65
N LEU A 75 1.63 -2.92 5.17
CA LEU A 75 1.41 -4.12 5.97
C LEU A 75 2.41 -4.28 7.14
N GLY A 76 3.62 -3.72 7.04
CA GLY A 76 4.69 -3.96 8.01
C GLY A 76 5.57 -5.16 7.71
N ILE A 77 5.68 -5.54 6.44
CA ILE A 77 6.44 -6.72 6.00
C ILE A 77 7.83 -6.31 5.47
N GLU A 78 7.96 -5.09 4.96
CA GLU A 78 9.19 -4.47 4.46
C GLU A 78 9.41 -3.13 5.17
#